data_AF-W1XBR8-F1
#
_entry.id   AF-W1XBR8-F1
#
_cell.length_a   1.000
_cell.length_b   1.000
_cell.length_c   1.000
_cell.angle_alpha   90.00
_cell.angle_beta   90.00
_cell.angle_gamma   90.00
#
_symmetry.space_group_name_H-M   'P 1'
#
loop_
_entity.id
_entity.type
_entity.pdbx_description
1 polymer ?
#
loop_
_entity_poly.entity_id
_entity_poly.type
_entity_poly.pdbx_seq_one_letter_code
_entity_poly.pdbx_strand_id
1 'polypeptide(L)'
;PAWGTFNAWIPLFMFKVYGFNLKEIAMFAWMPMLFADLGCILGGYLPPLFQRWFGVNLIVSRKMVVTLGAVLMIGPGMIGLFTNPYVAIMLLCIGGFAHQALSGALITLSSDVFGRNEVATANGLTGMSAWLASTLF
;
A
#
# COMPACT_ATOMS: atom_id res chain seq x y z
N PRO A 1 -1.01 0.46 -11.96
CA PRO A 1 -1.75 -0.77 -12.34
C PRO A 1 -2.70 -1.28 -11.24
N ALA A 2 -2.20 -1.72 -10.07
CA ALA A 2 -3.03 -2.29 -9.00
C ALA A 2 -4.19 -1.38 -8.54
N TRP A 3 -3.96 -0.07 -8.43
CA TRP A 3 -5.00 0.89 -8.04
C TRP A 3 -6.18 0.98 -9.01
N GLY A 4 -5.94 0.80 -10.32
CA GLY A 4 -7.01 0.76 -11.32
C GLY A 4 -7.92 -0.45 -11.11
N THR A 5 -7.30 -1.61 -10.85
CA THR A 5 -8.02 -2.85 -10.52
C THR A 5 -8.82 -2.70 -9.23
N PHE A 6 -8.24 -2.14 -8.16
CA PHE A 6 -8.95 -1.94 -6.89
C PHE A 6 -10.16 -0.99 -7.03
N ASN A 7 -10.02 0.11 -7.77
CA ASN A 7 -11.13 1.05 -8.01
C ASN A 7 -12.32 0.40 -8.73
N ALA A 8 -12.06 -0.50 -9.67
CA ALA A 8 -13.14 -1.23 -10.36
C ALA A 8 -13.70 -2.36 -9.48
N TRP A 9 -12.83 -3.08 -8.77
CA TRP A 9 -13.17 -4.30 -8.05
C TRP A 9 -13.88 -4.04 -6.71
N ILE A 10 -13.45 -3.05 -5.92
CA ILE A 10 -14.01 -2.80 -4.58
C ILE A 10 -15.53 -2.54 -4.63
N PRO A 11 -16.06 -1.65 -5.49
CA PRO A 11 -17.50 -1.44 -5.61
C PRO A 11 -18.26 -2.72 -5.98
N LEU A 12 -17.73 -3.49 -6.94
CA LEU A 12 -18.32 -4.76 -7.39
C LEU A 12 -18.31 -5.82 -6.28
N PHE A 13 -17.24 -5.90 -5.52
CA PHE A 13 -17.10 -6.80 -4.38
C PHE A 13 -18.12 -6.46 -3.29
N MET A 14 -18.24 -5.19 -2.91
CA MET A 14 -19.21 -4.73 -1.91
C MET A 14 -20.65 -5.00 -2.34
N PHE A 15 -20.96 -4.80 -3.63
CA PHE A 15 -22.28 -5.13 -4.19
C PHE A 15 -22.56 -6.65 -4.17
N LYS A 16 -21.65 -7.47 -4.70
CA LYS A 16 -21.90 -8.91 -4.88
C LYS A 16 -21.84 -9.72 -3.58
N VAL A 17 -20.94 -9.38 -2.66
CA VAL A 17 -20.70 -10.18 -1.45
C VAL A 17 -21.53 -9.69 -0.27
N TYR A 18 -21.69 -8.38 -0.12
CA TYR A 18 -22.38 -7.78 1.02
C TYR A 18 -23.74 -7.15 0.66
N GLY A 19 -24.13 -7.16 -0.61
CA GLY A 19 -25.44 -6.66 -1.04
C GLY A 19 -25.61 -5.14 -0.89
N PHE A 20 -24.51 -4.37 -0.86
CA PHE A 20 -24.57 -2.93 -0.67
C PHE A 20 -25.34 -2.22 -1.79
N ASN A 21 -26.16 -1.25 -1.43
CA ASN A 21 -26.82 -0.37 -2.40
C ASN A 21 -25.84 0.70 -2.93
N LEU A 22 -26.18 1.32 -4.06
CA LEU A 22 -25.33 2.35 -4.70
C LEU A 22 -24.95 3.49 -3.73
N LYS A 23 -25.88 3.90 -2.85
CA LYS A 23 -25.64 4.93 -1.84
C LYS A 23 -24.54 4.52 -0.84
N GLU A 24 -24.53 3.26 -0.41
CA GLU A 24 -23.56 2.75 0.55
C GLU A 24 -22.18 2.59 -0.10
N ILE A 25 -22.15 2.08 -1.34
CA ILE A 25 -20.92 2.01 -2.14
C ILE A 25 -20.30 3.39 -2.30
N ALA A 26 -21.09 4.39 -2.70
CA ALA A 26 -20.62 5.76 -2.84
C ALA A 26 -20.08 6.36 -1.52
N MET A 27 -20.64 5.94 -0.38
CA MET A 27 -20.20 6.39 0.93
C MET A 27 -18.86 5.81 1.38
N PHE A 28 -18.51 4.59 0.95
CA PHE A 28 -17.38 3.85 1.50
C PHE A 28 -16.26 3.52 0.50
N ALA A 29 -16.55 3.50 -0.81
CA ALA A 29 -15.58 3.09 -1.83
C ALA A 29 -14.34 3.98 -1.90
N TRP A 30 -14.45 5.24 -1.47
CA TRP A 30 -13.33 6.20 -1.47
C TRP A 30 -12.43 6.08 -0.22
N MET A 31 -12.89 5.42 0.85
CA MET A 31 -12.14 5.36 2.12
C MET A 31 -10.79 4.65 1.99
N PRO A 32 -10.65 3.50 1.28
CA PRO A 32 -9.35 2.87 1.09
C PRO A 32 -8.33 3.81 0.41
N MET A 33 -8.80 4.67 -0.50
CA MET A 33 -7.98 5.68 -1.15
C MET A 33 -7.55 6.78 -0.17
N LEU A 34 -8.47 7.29 0.66
CA LEU A 34 -8.11 8.25 1.70
C LEU A 34 -7.02 7.68 2.64
N PHE A 35 -7.17 6.42 3.04
CA PHE A 35 -6.17 5.77 3.90
C PHE A 35 -4.85 5.52 3.17
N ALA A 36 -4.87 5.32 1.85
CA ALA A 36 -3.66 5.28 1.05
C ALA A 36 -2.92 6.64 1.09
N ASP A 37 -3.64 7.75 0.95
CA ASP A 37 -3.05 9.09 1.07
C ASP A 37 -2.45 9.33 2.46
N LEU A 38 -3.13 8.87 3.52
CA LEU A 38 -2.57 8.86 4.87
C LEU A 38 -1.31 7.98 4.95
N GLY A 39 -1.28 6.86 4.24
CA GLY A 39 -0.12 5.97 4.10
C GLY A 39 1.08 6.65 3.44
N CYS A 40 0.87 7.49 2.42
CA CYS A 40 1.93 8.32 1.84
C CYS A 40 2.58 9.21 2.90
N ILE A 41 1.75 9.96 3.63
CA ILE A 41 2.21 10.98 4.57
C ILE A 41 2.88 10.31 5.76
N LEU A 42 2.15 9.45 6.48
CA LEU A 42 2.63 8.80 7.68
C LEU A 42 3.79 7.84 7.37
N GLY A 43 3.72 7.11 6.25
CA GLY A 43 4.79 6.25 5.78
C GLY A 43 6.12 6.98 5.57
N GLY A 44 6.08 8.25 5.15
CA GLY A 44 7.27 9.10 5.03
C GLY A 44 7.89 9.53 6.37
N TYR A 45 7.07 9.63 7.43
CA TYR A 45 7.52 10.00 8.78
C TYR A 45 7.94 8.79 9.64
N LEU A 46 7.58 7.56 9.26
CA LEU A 46 7.98 6.36 9.99
C LEU A 46 9.51 6.12 10.01
N PRO A 47 10.28 6.32 8.92
CA PRO A 47 11.72 6.12 8.96
C PRO A 47 12.47 6.96 10.00
N PRO A 48 12.33 8.31 10.05
CA PRO A 48 13.01 9.09 11.08
C PRO A 48 12.53 8.76 12.50
N LEU A 49 11.25 8.37 12.65
CA LEU A 49 10.70 7.92 13.93
C LEU A 49 11.38 6.63 14.41
N PHE A 50 11.52 5.64 13.53
CA PHE A 50 12.20 4.39 13.85
C PHE A 50 13.70 4.56 14.09
N GLN A 51 14.36 5.47 13.39
CA GLN A 51 15.75 5.83 13.72
C GLN A 51 15.86 6.40 15.13
N ARG A 52 14.92 7.28 15.52
CA ARG A 52 14.90 7.87 16.86
C ARG A 52 14.57 6.87 17.96
N TRP A 53 13.63 5.96 17.72
CA TRP A 53 13.17 5.00 18.74
C TRP A 53 14.08 3.78 18.87
N PHE A 54 14.60 3.27 17.76
CA PHE A 54 15.40 2.03 17.74
C PHE A 54 16.89 2.27 17.49
N GLY A 55 17.33 3.51 17.24
CA GLY A 55 18.74 3.84 17.04
C GLY A 55 19.36 3.24 15.76
N VAL A 56 18.53 2.89 14.78
CA VAL A 56 18.96 2.19 13.57
C VAL A 56 19.45 3.13 12.46
N ASN A 57 20.20 2.59 11.50
CA ASN A 57 20.57 3.31 10.27
C ASN A 57 19.35 3.50 9.34
N LEU A 58 19.41 4.48 8.44
CA LEU A 58 18.34 4.87 7.51
C LEU A 58 17.83 3.71 6.66
N ILE A 59 18.73 2.90 6.11
CA ILE A 59 18.38 1.72 5.29
C ILE A 59 17.58 0.71 6.12
N VAL A 60 18.02 0.42 7.34
CA VAL A 60 17.33 -0.51 8.26
C VAL A 60 15.97 0.05 8.63
N SER A 61 15.90 1.36 8.87
CA SER A 61 14.66 2.05 9.18
C SER A 61 13.62 1.95 8.05
N ARG A 62 14.02 2.17 6.79
CA ARG A 62 13.14 1.96 5.64
C ARG A 62 12.72 0.50 5.48
N LYS A 63 13.65 -0.44 5.69
CA LYS A 63 13.31 -1.87 5.70
C LYS A 63 12.25 -2.20 6.76
N MET A 64 12.31 -1.57 7.94
CA MET A 64 11.28 -1.76 8.96
C MET A 64 9.89 -1.25 8.51
N VAL A 65 9.84 -0.12 7.80
CA VAL A 65 8.57 0.36 7.20
C VAL A 65 8.05 -0.64 6.17
N VAL A 66 8.91 -1.18 5.32
CA VAL A 66 8.56 -2.24 4.36
C VAL A 66 8.05 -3.49 5.08
N THR A 67 8.74 -3.96 6.12
CA THR A 67 8.26 -5.15 6.86
C THR A 67 6.93 -4.89 7.58
N LEU A 68 6.73 -3.69 8.14
CA LEU A 68 5.46 -3.32 8.77
C LEU A 68 4.33 -3.30 7.74
N GLY A 69 4.55 -2.67 6.58
CA GLY A 69 3.58 -2.65 5.49
C GLY A 69 3.27 -4.06 4.98
N ALA A 70 4.28 -4.92 4.83
CA ALA A 70 4.10 -6.31 4.40
C ALA A 70 3.26 -7.13 5.40
N VAL A 71 3.46 -6.93 6.71
CA VAL A 71 2.64 -7.59 7.74
C VAL A 71 1.20 -7.07 7.69
N LEU A 72 0.99 -5.76 7.53
CA LEU A 72 -0.35 -5.17 7.43
C LEU A 72 -1.08 -5.58 6.15
N MET A 73 -0.36 -5.89 5.07
CA MET A 73 -0.90 -6.45 3.82
C MET A 73 -1.57 -7.82 3.98
N ILE A 74 -1.32 -8.53 5.09
CA ILE A 74 -2.04 -9.78 5.41
C ILE A 74 -3.53 -9.48 5.65
N GLY A 75 -3.86 -8.30 6.20
CA GLY A 75 -5.24 -7.90 6.52
C GLY A 75 -6.20 -7.98 5.33
N PRO A 76 -5.92 -7.30 4.20
CA PRO A 76 -6.71 -7.45 2.97
C PRO A 76 -6.85 -8.89 2.49
N GLY A 77 -5.82 -9.73 2.65
CA GLY A 77 -5.87 -11.15 2.29
C GLY A 77 -6.91 -11.96 3.09
N MET A 78 -7.30 -11.46 4.27
CA MET A 78 -8.28 -12.09 5.16
C MET A 78 -9.71 -11.58 4.97
N ILE A 79 -9.97 -10.66 4.03
CA ILE A 79 -11.29 -10.05 3.84
C ILE A 79 -12.40 -11.10 3.64
N GLY A 80 -12.11 -12.16 2.89
CA GLY A 80 -13.07 -13.23 2.61
C GLY A 80 -13.51 -14.06 3.82
N LEU A 81 -12.84 -13.92 4.98
CA LEU A 81 -13.18 -14.63 6.21
C LEU A 81 -14.30 -13.94 7.00
N PHE A 82 -14.64 -12.69 6.68
CA PHE A 82 -15.56 -11.88 7.46
C PHE A 82 -16.88 -11.63 6.71
N THR A 83 -17.99 -11.89 7.39
CA THR A 83 -19.34 -11.60 6.90
C THR A 83 -19.79 -10.16 7.17
N ASN A 84 -19.08 -9.43 8.04
CA ASN A 84 -19.39 -8.04 8.35
C ASN A 84 -18.75 -7.09 7.33
N PRO A 85 -19.55 -6.30 6.58
CA PRO A 85 -19.04 -5.40 5.54
C PRO A 85 -18.14 -4.29 6.09
N TYR A 86 -18.38 -3.79 7.30
CA TYR A 86 -17.56 -2.74 7.89
C TYR A 86 -16.16 -3.24 8.23
N VAL A 87 -16.02 -4.51 8.61
CA VAL A 87 -14.72 -5.15 8.84
C VAL A 87 -13.96 -5.29 7.52
N ALA A 88 -14.64 -5.69 6.45
CA ALA A 88 -14.02 -5.76 5.12
C ALA A 88 -13.49 -4.40 4.65
N ILE A 89 -14.27 -3.33 4.85
CA ILE A 89 -13.86 -1.97 4.51
C ILE A 89 -12.66 -1.53 5.36
N MET A 90 -12.66 -1.83 6.67
CA MET A 90 -11.54 -1.51 7.56
C MET A 90 -10.26 -2.23 7.11
N LEU A 91 -10.35 -3.51 6.74
CA LEU A 91 -9.22 -4.29 6.21
C LEU A 91 -8.71 -3.72 4.88
N LEU A 92 -9.61 -3.29 3.98
CA LEU A 92 -9.22 -2.58 2.75
C LEU A 92 -8.52 -1.25 3.04
N CYS A 93 -8.95 -0.50 4.05
CA CYS A 93 -8.31 0.74 4.46
C CYS A 93 -6.90 0.51 5.03
N ILE A 94 -6.74 -0.50 5.91
CA ILE A 94 -5.43 -0.95 6.39
C ILE A 94 -4.56 -1.37 5.21
N GLY A 95 -5.15 -2.03 4.22
CA GLY A 95 -4.50 -2.37 2.97
C GLY A 95 -4.00 -1.16 2.21
N GLY A 96 -4.88 -0.21 1.88
CA GLY A 96 -4.51 1.00 1.15
C GLY A 96 -3.37 1.75 1.83
N PHE A 97 -3.47 1.93 3.15
CA PHE A 97 -2.43 2.53 3.98
C PHE A 97 -1.09 1.79 3.87
N ALA A 98 -1.11 0.48 4.11
CA ALA A 98 0.10 -0.35 4.15
C ALA A 98 0.79 -0.42 2.77
N HIS A 99 0.01 -0.54 1.70
CA HIS A 99 0.52 -0.58 0.33
C HIS A 99 1.25 0.71 -0.01
N GLN A 100 0.67 1.85 0.37
CA GLN A 100 1.22 3.15 0.04
C GLN A 100 2.44 3.51 0.91
N ALA A 101 2.43 3.19 2.20
CA ALA A 101 3.58 3.34 3.08
C ALA A 101 4.78 2.47 2.64
N LEU A 102 4.52 1.20 2.30
CA LEU A 102 5.51 0.27 1.79
C LEU A 102 6.11 0.74 0.46
N SER A 103 5.26 1.14 -0.49
CA SER A 103 5.69 1.60 -1.81
C SER A 103 6.58 2.84 -1.69
N GLY A 104 6.20 3.82 -0.86
CA GLY A 104 7.02 5.00 -0.61
C GLY A 104 8.40 4.67 -0.02
N ALA A 105 8.47 3.74 0.93
CA ALA A 105 9.73 3.28 1.50
C ALA A 105 10.61 2.54 0.48
N LEU A 106 10.02 1.71 -0.39
CA LEU A 106 10.74 0.98 -1.43
C LEU A 106 11.31 1.90 -2.52
N ILE A 107 10.51 2.84 -3.02
CA ILE A 107 10.94 3.79 -4.06
C ILE A 107 12.08 4.68 -3.57
N THR A 108 12.06 5.07 -2.30
CA THR A 108 13.13 5.89 -1.70
C THR A 108 14.36 5.09 -1.28
N LEU A 109 14.23 3.77 -1.10
CA LEU A 109 15.34 2.90 -0.76
C LEU A 109 16.38 2.81 -1.89
N SER A 110 15.96 2.86 -3.15
CA SER A 110 16.88 2.80 -4.29
C SER A 110 17.84 4.00 -4.30
N SER A 111 17.36 5.21 -3.98
CA SER A 111 18.23 6.39 -3.87
C SER A 111 19.16 6.37 -2.67
N ASP A 112 18.84 5.57 -1.64
CA ASP A 112 19.69 5.42 -0.46
C ASP A 112 20.78 4.36 -0.67
N VAL A 113 20.55 3.38 -1.57
CA VAL A 113 21.47 2.25 -1.80
C VAL A 113 22.40 2.50 -3.00
N PHE A 114 21.89 3.12 -4.07
CA PHE A 114 22.66 3.32 -5.31
C PHE A 114 23.34 4.70 -5.37
N GLY A 115 24.49 4.75 -6.03
CA GLY A 115 25.22 5.99 -6.27
C GLY A 115 24.47 6.95 -7.21
N ARG A 116 24.84 8.23 -7.18
CA ARG A 116 24.18 9.31 -7.93
C ARG A 116 24.10 9.08 -9.45
N ASN A 117 25.06 8.35 -10.01
CA ASN A 117 25.12 8.02 -11.44
C ASN A 117 24.34 6.75 -11.81
N GLU A 118 23.98 5.92 -10.83
CA GLU A 118 23.36 4.60 -11.06
C GLU A 118 21.88 4.56 -10.62
N VAL A 119 21.48 5.48 -9.73
CA VAL A 119 20.12 5.55 -9.17
C VAL A 119 19.03 5.68 -10.23
N ALA A 120 19.28 6.42 -11.31
CA ALA A 120 18.32 6.60 -12.40
C ALA A 120 18.08 5.29 -13.16
N THR A 121 19.15 4.54 -13.45
CA THR A 121 19.05 3.23 -14.12
C THR A 121 18.40 2.19 -13.22
N ALA A 122 18.74 2.16 -11.93
CA ALA A 122 18.14 1.26 -10.96
C ALA A 122 16.62 1.51 -10.80
N ASN A 123 16.20 2.78 -10.70
CA ASN A 123 14.79 3.14 -10.67
C ASN A 123 14.07 2.84 -11.99
N GLY A 124 14.73 3.07 -13.14
CA GLY A 124 14.21 2.73 -14.45
C GLY A 124 13.92 1.24 -14.59
N LEU A 125 14.84 0.37 -14.16
CA LEU A 125 14.66 -1.08 -14.13
C LEU A 125 13.51 -1.49 -13.21
N THR A 126 13.43 -0.91 -12.01
CA THR A 126 12.34 -1.16 -11.07
C THR A 126 10.98 -0.82 -11.68
N GLY A 127 10.89 0.33 -12.37
CA GLY A 127 9.70 0.74 -13.11
C GLY A 127 9.35 -0.26 -14.23
N MET A 128 10.33 -0.63 -15.07
CA MET A 128 10.12 -1.60 -16.15
C MET A 128 9.60 -2.95 -15.62
N SER A 129 10.19 -3.47 -14.54
CA SER A 129 9.72 -4.71 -13.90
C SER A 129 8.30 -4.58 -13.38
N ALA A 130 7.92 -3.44 -12.77
CA ALA A 130 6.57 -3.20 -12.30
C ALA A 130 5.54 -3.20 -13.44
N TRP A 131 5.88 -2.58 -14.58
CA TRP A 131 5.02 -2.57 -15.77
C TRP A 131 4.92 -3.96 -16.42
N LEU A 132 6.03 -4.68 -16.55
CA LEU A 132 6.02 -6.06 -17.08
C LEU A 132 5.13 -6.98 -16.23
N ALA A 133 5.27 -6.92 -14.90
CA ALA A 133 4.40 -7.67 -14.00
C ALA A 133 2.92 -7.31 -14.24
N SER A 134 2.62 -6.02 -14.41
CA SER A 134 1.26 -5.54 -14.67
C SER A 134 0.69 -5.90 -16.04
N THR A 135 1.53 -6.25 -17.01
CA THR A 135 1.08 -6.75 -18.31
C THR A 135 0.83 -8.26 -18.31
N LEU A 136 1.47 -9.00 -17.40
CA LEU A 136 1.33 -10.45 -17.28
C LEU A 136 0.11 -10.88 -16.46
N PHE A 137 -0.36 -10.03 -15.53
CA PHE A 137 -1.47 -10.28 -14.61
C PHE A 137 -2.55 -9.20 -14.74
#